data_AF-A0A2W5AXZ5-F1
#
_entry.id   AF-A0A2W5AXZ5-F1
#
_cell.length_a   1.000
_cell.length_b   1.000
_cell.length_c   1.000
_cell.angle_alpha   90.00
_cell.angle_beta   90.00
_cell.angle_gamma   90.00
#
_symmetry.space_group_name_H-M   'P 1'
#
loop_
_entity.id
_entity.type
_entity.pdbx_description
1 polymer ?
#
loop_
_entity_poly.entity_id
_entity_poly.type
_entity_poly.pdbx_seq_one_letter_code
_entity_poly.pdbx_strand_id
1 'polypeptide(L)'
;MPTISGELNFVSSRAAHVNEIWVRAPHVRTSTGGVVVTQNDRFPVKDGKVEFTCLTGPAILSLVSDGRAVDTIPIVVGESNSQALRQVVAAAQVADEATQSEIEKLAAQAVHLIDTSVESATRAESARDRAETAASGAAQSAKKSADSADKSGKSAKSSSDSASAAKKSAGDASSSATAAKTAETKASSQASEAAKSATAAKKDADRAAGVADSTSWKGDQLTVNGKTSPHLTGPKGDRGPAGESGKWSDLTNVPKKFPPEDHKHKVADITDLPPIDYAVKGGSLVKRYSTGQIAVPTTPDGDAVAASKKYVDTTAFPREVTLIKGEVDLDTYKETGVYHQNLDKSARAGKNYPNDRAGLLEVFNPESGMTYQRYTDYGVQNNVWTRGLYSGNWSKWKQVSQDDHKHTMADITDLPK
;
A
#
# COMPACT_ATOMS: atom_id res chain seq x y z
N MET A 1 74.33 27.63 -37.81
CA MET A 1 74.13 27.42 -36.36
C MET A 1 73.78 28.77 -35.77
N PRO A 2 72.64 28.91 -35.09
CA PRO A 2 72.22 30.18 -34.49
C PRO A 2 73.29 30.81 -33.59
N THR A 3 73.44 32.12 -33.68
CA THR A 3 74.21 32.93 -32.72
C THR A 3 73.26 33.56 -31.70
N ILE A 4 73.55 33.36 -30.42
CA ILE A 4 72.81 33.94 -29.31
C ILE A 4 73.68 35.01 -28.69
N SER A 5 73.15 36.21 -28.52
CA SER A 5 73.88 37.30 -27.86
C SER A 5 72.99 38.15 -26.96
N GLY A 6 73.58 38.77 -25.95
CA GLY A 6 72.86 39.66 -25.05
C GLY A 6 73.71 40.11 -23.88
N GLU A 7 73.19 41.06 -23.12
CA GLU A 7 73.83 41.55 -21.91
C GLU A 7 73.31 40.80 -20.68
N LEU A 8 74.22 40.47 -19.77
CA LEU A 8 73.91 40.04 -18.42
C LEU A 8 74.09 41.25 -17.50
N ASN A 9 73.01 41.67 -16.87
CA ASN A 9 73.00 42.84 -16.01
C ASN A 9 72.53 42.45 -14.60
N PHE A 10 73.16 43.03 -13.58
CA PHE A 10 72.57 43.07 -12.26
C PHE A 10 71.29 43.91 -12.28
N VAL A 11 70.43 43.75 -11.27
CA VAL A 11 69.21 44.58 -11.09
C VAL A 11 69.55 46.09 -11.08
N SER A 12 70.77 46.48 -10.69
CA SER A 12 71.29 47.85 -10.75
C SER A 12 71.69 48.35 -12.16
N SER A 13 71.37 47.61 -13.22
CA SER A 13 71.76 47.90 -14.62
C SER A 13 73.26 47.92 -14.90
N ARG A 14 74.09 47.52 -13.93
CA ARG A 14 75.52 47.29 -14.10
C ARG A 14 75.74 45.92 -14.73
N ALA A 15 76.73 45.80 -15.61
CA ALA A 15 77.17 44.52 -16.17
C ALA A 15 77.44 43.49 -15.06
N ALA A 16 76.94 42.27 -15.24
CA ALA A 16 77.13 41.18 -14.31
C ALA A 16 78.59 40.71 -14.29
N HIS A 17 79.12 40.41 -13.11
CA HIS A 17 80.47 39.82 -12.95
C HIS A 17 80.43 38.30 -13.19
N VAL A 18 80.30 37.93 -14.47
CA VAL A 18 80.35 36.55 -14.97
C VAL A 18 81.55 36.44 -15.89
N ASN A 19 82.40 35.42 -15.69
CA ASN A 19 83.63 35.25 -16.47
C ASN A 19 83.41 34.36 -17.69
N GLU A 20 82.56 33.34 -17.54
CA GLU A 20 82.22 32.39 -18.61
C GLU A 20 80.77 31.89 -18.48
N ILE A 21 80.23 31.38 -19.58
CA ILE A 21 78.97 30.66 -19.61
C ILE A 21 79.20 29.22 -20.07
N TRP A 22 78.45 28.29 -19.50
CA TRP A 22 78.46 26.89 -19.90
C TRP A 22 77.11 26.52 -20.51
N VAL A 23 77.11 26.03 -21.74
CA VAL A 23 75.90 25.65 -22.48
C VAL A 23 75.89 24.13 -22.66
N ARG A 24 74.78 23.48 -22.33
CA ARG A 24 74.59 22.04 -22.59
C ARG A 24 73.15 21.73 -22.98
N ALA A 25 72.93 20.60 -23.63
CA ALA A 25 71.58 20.06 -23.74
C ALA A 25 71.10 19.52 -22.37
N PRO A 26 69.82 19.69 -22.00
CA PRO A 26 69.29 19.12 -20.76
C PRO A 26 69.37 17.59 -20.76
N HIS A 27 69.07 16.97 -21.90
CA HIS A 27 69.14 15.52 -22.13
C HIS A 27 69.80 15.25 -23.50
N VAL A 28 70.29 14.03 -23.70
CA VAL A 28 70.81 13.60 -24.99
C VAL A 28 69.70 13.73 -26.05
N ARG A 29 69.97 14.44 -27.15
CA ARG A 29 68.99 14.69 -28.21
C ARG A 29 69.61 14.59 -29.61
N THR A 30 68.81 14.25 -30.61
CA THR A 30 69.26 14.14 -32.00
C THR A 30 69.39 15.52 -32.65
N SER A 31 70.29 15.65 -33.63
CA SER A 31 70.44 16.82 -34.50
C SER A 31 70.67 16.38 -35.95
N THR A 32 70.58 17.28 -36.92
CA THR A 32 70.63 17.03 -38.39
C THR A 32 71.94 16.37 -38.90
N GLY A 33 72.85 15.94 -38.03
CA GLY A 33 74.06 15.21 -38.40
C GLY A 33 74.66 14.38 -37.27
N GLY A 34 73.94 14.13 -36.18
CA GLY A 34 74.47 13.38 -35.03
C GLY A 34 73.63 13.48 -33.76
N VAL A 35 74.30 13.33 -32.62
CA VAL A 35 73.69 13.38 -31.29
C VAL A 35 74.32 14.52 -30.49
N VAL A 36 73.49 15.35 -29.86
CA VAL A 36 73.88 16.39 -28.90
C VAL A 36 73.95 15.75 -27.52
N VAL A 37 75.13 15.76 -26.93
CA VAL A 37 75.41 15.23 -25.59
C VAL A 37 75.17 16.28 -24.51
N THR A 38 75.17 15.87 -23.24
CA THR A 38 74.89 16.73 -22.07
C THR A 38 76.15 17.39 -21.48
N GLN A 39 77.29 17.26 -22.14
CA GLN A 39 78.56 17.87 -21.71
C GLN A 39 78.52 19.40 -21.89
N ASN A 40 79.16 20.13 -20.97
CA ASN A 40 79.23 21.59 -21.01
C ASN A 40 80.19 22.06 -22.10
N ASP A 41 79.67 22.89 -23.00
CA ASP A 41 80.45 23.71 -23.92
C ASP A 41 80.65 25.10 -23.31
N ARG A 42 81.84 25.68 -23.42
CA ARG A 42 82.25 26.86 -22.62
C ARG A 42 82.54 28.06 -23.50
N PHE A 43 81.96 29.20 -23.15
CA PHE A 43 82.16 30.44 -23.88
C PHE A 43 82.53 31.58 -22.92
N PRO A 44 83.51 32.44 -23.27
CA PRO A 44 83.89 33.57 -22.43
C PRO A 44 82.80 34.65 -22.46
N VAL A 45 82.64 35.37 -21.35
CA VAL A 45 81.81 36.58 -21.26
C VAL A 45 82.74 37.80 -21.31
N LYS A 46 82.42 38.79 -22.14
CA LYS A 46 83.23 40.00 -22.31
C LYS A 46 82.40 41.23 -21.98
N ASP A 47 82.83 42.02 -21.00
CA ASP A 47 82.16 43.25 -20.56
C ASP A 47 80.66 43.05 -20.25
N GLY A 48 80.31 41.92 -19.63
CA GLY A 48 78.92 41.55 -19.33
C GLY A 48 78.09 41.10 -20.55
N LYS A 49 78.67 41.10 -21.75
CA LYS A 49 78.03 40.61 -22.97
C LYS A 49 78.36 39.14 -23.21
N VAL A 50 77.32 38.34 -23.41
CA VAL A 50 77.43 36.95 -23.88
C VAL A 50 77.25 36.91 -25.39
N GLU A 51 78.04 36.05 -26.04
CA GLU A 51 77.90 35.72 -27.45
C GLU A 51 78.39 34.28 -27.66
N PHE A 52 77.50 33.40 -28.12
CA PHE A 52 77.82 32.00 -28.37
C PHE A 52 76.97 31.45 -29.51
N THR A 53 77.40 30.32 -30.08
CA THR A 53 76.62 29.61 -31.10
C THR A 53 76.24 28.23 -30.57
N CYS A 54 75.00 27.82 -30.77
CA CYS A 54 74.57 26.47 -30.39
C CYS A 54 73.46 25.95 -31.31
N LEU A 55 73.26 24.65 -31.29
CA LEU A 55 72.22 23.99 -32.09
C LEU A 55 70.82 24.39 -31.62
N THR A 56 69.87 24.42 -32.55
CA THR A 56 68.45 24.72 -32.30
C THR A 56 67.85 23.75 -31.28
N GLY A 57 66.89 24.20 -30.47
CA GLY A 57 66.16 23.45 -29.45
C GLY A 57 66.58 23.74 -28.00
N PRO A 58 66.08 22.96 -27.02
CA PRO A 58 66.29 23.23 -25.61
C PRO A 58 67.75 23.09 -25.18
N ALA A 59 68.22 24.03 -24.35
CA ALA A 59 69.54 24.02 -23.73
C ALA A 59 69.47 24.62 -22.32
N ILE A 60 70.51 24.35 -21.54
CA ILE A 60 70.75 24.91 -20.21
C ILE A 60 71.96 25.81 -20.31
N LEU A 61 71.79 27.08 -19.93
CA LEU A 61 72.85 28.08 -19.82
C LEU A 61 73.22 28.24 -18.35
N SER A 62 74.40 27.79 -17.95
CA SER A 62 74.94 28.04 -16.60
C SER A 62 75.84 29.26 -16.63
N LEU A 63 75.59 30.21 -15.73
CA LEU A 63 76.46 31.37 -15.52
C LEU A 63 77.58 30.96 -14.56
N VAL A 64 78.83 31.30 -14.86
CA VAL A 64 79.99 30.87 -14.06
C VAL A 64 80.86 32.07 -13.69
N SER A 65 81.18 32.18 -12.40
CA SER A 65 82.07 33.19 -11.84
C SER A 65 83.10 32.51 -10.96
N ASP A 66 84.37 32.87 -11.09
CA ASP A 66 85.52 32.27 -10.39
C ASP A 66 85.53 30.72 -10.41
N GLY A 67 85.15 30.14 -11.55
CA GLY A 67 85.12 28.68 -11.77
C GLY A 67 83.97 27.93 -11.10
N ARG A 68 82.99 28.64 -10.51
CA ARG A 68 81.78 28.05 -9.92
C ARG A 68 80.53 28.48 -10.69
N ALA A 69 79.64 27.53 -10.98
CA ALA A 69 78.33 27.84 -11.53
C ALA A 69 77.54 28.63 -10.48
N VAL A 70 77.17 29.87 -10.81
CA VAL A 70 76.45 30.79 -9.92
C VAL A 70 74.95 30.77 -10.18
N ASP A 71 74.52 30.49 -11.42
CA ASP A 71 73.11 30.38 -11.77
C ASP A 71 72.91 29.46 -12.98
N THR A 72 71.69 28.95 -13.17
CA THR A 72 71.33 28.07 -14.29
C THR A 72 70.01 28.52 -14.90
N ILE A 73 70.05 28.85 -16.20
CA ILE A 73 68.95 29.45 -16.94
C ILE A 73 68.56 28.50 -18.09
N PRO A 74 67.33 27.95 -18.10
CA PRO A 74 66.80 27.25 -19.25
C PRO A 74 66.65 28.20 -20.45
N ILE A 75 67.06 27.75 -21.63
CA ILE A 75 66.90 28.48 -22.88
C ILE A 75 66.33 27.56 -23.98
N VAL A 76 65.55 28.12 -24.89
CA VAL A 76 65.08 27.43 -26.10
C VAL A 76 65.55 28.21 -27.31
N VAL A 77 66.42 27.61 -28.10
CA VAL A 77 67.03 28.25 -29.27
C VAL A 77 66.21 27.94 -30.52
N GLY A 78 65.62 28.96 -31.14
CA GLY A 78 64.87 28.83 -32.38
C GLY A 78 65.76 28.65 -33.62
N GLU A 79 65.15 28.61 -34.80
CA GLU A 79 65.85 28.35 -36.07
C GLU A 79 66.50 29.59 -36.70
N SER A 80 66.22 30.78 -36.17
CA SER A 80 66.79 32.03 -36.67
C SER A 80 68.31 32.09 -36.47
N ASN A 81 69.03 32.55 -37.50
CA ASN A 81 70.49 32.63 -37.51
C ASN A 81 71.08 33.54 -36.41
N SER A 82 70.32 34.51 -35.90
CA SER A 82 70.70 35.37 -34.77
C SER A 82 69.50 35.59 -33.85
N GLN A 83 69.70 35.44 -32.55
CA GLN A 83 68.66 35.55 -31.52
C GLN A 83 69.18 36.30 -30.28
N ALA A 84 68.33 37.11 -29.65
CA ALA A 84 68.69 37.76 -28.41
C ALA A 84 68.58 36.77 -27.22
N LEU A 85 69.49 36.86 -26.25
CA LEU A 85 69.47 36.03 -25.04
C LEU A 85 68.11 36.10 -24.33
N ARG A 86 67.53 37.31 -24.21
CA ARG A 86 66.19 37.52 -23.64
C ARG A 86 65.11 36.67 -24.34
N GLN A 87 65.17 36.53 -25.67
CA GLN A 87 64.14 35.82 -26.44
C GLN A 87 64.21 34.33 -26.20
N VAL A 88 65.41 33.75 -26.17
CA VAL A 88 65.58 32.31 -25.93
C VAL A 88 65.27 31.92 -24.48
N VAL A 89 65.51 32.81 -23.51
CA VAL A 89 65.08 32.64 -22.11
C VAL A 89 63.55 32.73 -21.99
N ALA A 90 62.93 33.74 -22.60
CA ALA A 90 61.47 33.88 -22.59
C ALA A 90 60.77 32.69 -23.28
N ALA A 91 61.34 32.18 -24.37
CA ALA A 91 60.82 31.01 -25.06
C ALA A 91 60.85 29.74 -24.18
N ALA A 92 61.86 29.60 -23.31
CA ALA A 92 61.92 28.49 -22.36
C ALA A 92 60.87 28.59 -21.25
N GLN A 93 60.62 29.80 -20.74
CA GLN A 93 59.58 30.06 -19.75
C GLN A 93 58.19 29.72 -20.29
N VAL A 94 57.89 30.14 -21.52
CA VAL A 94 56.61 29.82 -22.19
C VAL A 94 56.42 28.32 -22.42
N ALA A 95 57.49 27.59 -22.74
CA ALA A 95 57.43 26.13 -22.95
C ALA A 95 57.13 25.35 -21.65
N ASP A 96 57.63 25.82 -20.52
CA ASP A 96 57.39 25.21 -19.20
C ASP A 96 55.95 25.47 -18.73
N GLU A 97 55.46 26.71 -18.88
CA GLU A 97 54.07 27.09 -18.60
C GLU A 97 53.07 26.28 -19.44
N ALA A 98 53.37 26.04 -20.73
CA ALA A 98 52.53 25.22 -21.59
C ALA A 98 52.46 23.74 -21.14
N THR A 99 53.57 23.21 -20.60
CA THR A 99 53.62 21.84 -20.07
C THR A 99 52.80 21.71 -18.79
N GLN A 100 52.95 22.69 -17.88
CA GLN A 100 52.14 22.75 -16.66
C GLN A 100 50.64 22.88 -16.99
N SER A 101 50.27 23.70 -17.97
CA SER A 101 48.88 23.87 -18.39
C SER A 101 48.25 22.57 -18.92
N GLU A 102 48.98 21.76 -19.68
CA GLU A 102 48.47 20.47 -20.16
C GLU A 102 48.38 19.42 -19.03
N ILE A 103 49.28 19.46 -18.03
CA ILE A 103 49.17 18.62 -16.82
C ILE A 103 47.92 18.99 -16.02
N GLU A 104 47.67 20.28 -15.81
CA GLU A 104 46.46 20.77 -15.10
C GLU A 104 45.17 20.35 -15.83
N LYS A 105 45.16 20.44 -17.16
CA LYS A 105 44.03 20.00 -17.98
C LYS A 105 43.81 18.48 -17.91
N LEU A 106 44.86 17.68 -17.92
CA LEU A 106 44.77 16.23 -17.74
C LEU A 106 44.28 15.86 -16.33
N ALA A 107 44.74 16.57 -15.30
CA ALA A 107 44.27 16.40 -13.93
C ALA A 107 42.78 16.73 -13.81
N ALA A 108 42.32 17.85 -14.40
CA ALA A 108 40.92 18.23 -14.42
C ALA A 108 40.04 17.20 -15.15
N GLN A 109 40.50 16.66 -16.28
CA GLN A 109 39.80 15.59 -17.01
C GLN A 109 39.71 14.30 -16.19
N ALA A 110 40.78 13.93 -15.47
CA ALA A 110 40.79 12.75 -14.61
C ALA A 110 39.80 12.87 -13.45
N VAL A 111 39.73 14.04 -12.79
CA VAL A 111 38.75 14.31 -11.73
C VAL A 111 37.32 14.23 -12.27
N HIS A 112 37.04 14.89 -13.39
CA HIS A 112 35.72 14.83 -14.02
C HIS A 112 35.31 13.39 -14.38
N LEU A 113 36.25 12.58 -14.86
CA LEU A 113 35.97 11.16 -15.17
C LEU A 113 35.65 10.36 -13.90
N ILE A 114 36.33 10.66 -12.77
CA ILE A 114 36.04 10.03 -11.48
C ILE A 114 34.64 10.42 -11.00
N ASP A 115 34.29 11.71 -11.04
CA ASP A 115 32.98 12.20 -10.60
C ASP A 115 31.84 11.56 -11.40
N THR A 116 31.96 11.57 -12.73
CA THR A 116 30.96 10.93 -13.60
C THR A 116 30.88 9.41 -13.40
N SER A 117 31.98 8.76 -13.02
CA SER A 117 32.00 7.34 -12.65
C SER A 117 31.25 7.10 -11.33
N VAL A 118 31.48 7.93 -10.31
CA VAL A 118 30.79 7.85 -9.01
C VAL A 118 29.29 8.10 -9.16
N GLU A 119 28.88 9.09 -9.95
CA GLU A 119 27.47 9.33 -10.27
C GLU A 119 26.84 8.14 -10.99
N SER A 120 27.58 7.51 -11.91
CA SER A 120 27.10 6.33 -12.63
C SER A 120 26.97 5.13 -11.71
N ALA A 121 27.89 4.93 -10.76
CA ALA A 121 27.80 3.89 -9.73
C ALA A 121 26.58 4.12 -8.82
N THR A 122 26.37 5.36 -8.36
CA THR A 122 25.23 5.74 -7.51
C THR A 122 23.89 5.50 -8.23
N ARG A 123 23.81 5.82 -9.53
CA ARG A 123 22.64 5.53 -10.36
C ARG A 123 22.41 4.03 -10.53
N ALA A 124 23.47 3.24 -10.66
CA ALA A 124 23.38 1.78 -10.75
C ALA A 124 22.88 1.15 -9.43
N GLU A 125 23.37 1.62 -8.29
CA GLU A 125 22.88 1.20 -6.97
C GLU A 125 21.39 1.54 -6.79
N SER A 126 21.00 2.76 -7.11
CA SER A 126 19.59 3.18 -7.07
C SER A 126 18.70 2.38 -8.03
N ALA A 127 19.24 1.92 -9.17
CA ALA A 127 18.52 1.05 -10.09
C ALA A 127 18.38 -0.37 -9.53
N ARG A 128 19.43 -0.91 -8.88
CA ARG A 128 19.39 -2.20 -8.19
C ARG A 128 18.33 -2.21 -7.08
N ASP A 129 18.31 -1.18 -6.24
CA ASP A 129 17.38 -1.12 -5.10
C ASP A 129 15.92 -1.00 -5.56
N ARG A 130 15.68 -0.26 -6.66
CA ARG A 130 14.37 -0.22 -7.34
C ARG A 130 13.98 -1.58 -7.92
N ALA A 131 14.92 -2.31 -8.52
CA ALA A 131 14.68 -3.64 -9.07
C ALA A 131 14.36 -4.65 -7.96
N GLU A 132 15.05 -4.58 -6.82
CA GLU A 132 14.78 -5.43 -5.65
C GLU A 132 13.41 -5.15 -5.02
N THR A 133 13.05 -3.87 -4.92
CA THR A 133 11.71 -3.45 -4.47
C THR A 133 10.62 -3.95 -5.41
N ALA A 134 10.83 -3.83 -6.73
CA ALA A 134 9.90 -4.32 -7.74
C ALA A 134 9.74 -5.85 -7.69
N ALA A 135 10.86 -6.59 -7.53
CA ALA A 135 10.84 -8.05 -7.38
C ALA A 135 10.07 -8.47 -6.11
N SER A 136 10.28 -7.77 -5.00
CA SER A 136 9.53 -7.99 -3.75
C SER A 136 8.03 -7.72 -3.92
N GLY A 137 7.67 -6.63 -4.61
CA GLY A 137 6.28 -6.31 -4.94
C GLY A 137 5.62 -7.36 -5.85
N ALA A 138 6.35 -7.88 -6.83
CA ALA A 138 5.88 -8.96 -7.70
C ALA A 138 5.64 -10.26 -6.93
N ALA A 139 6.54 -10.63 -6.02
CA ALA A 139 6.40 -11.81 -5.17
C ALA A 139 5.17 -11.71 -4.24
N GLN A 140 4.93 -10.54 -3.64
CA GLN A 140 3.73 -10.30 -2.84
C GLN A 140 2.45 -10.39 -3.67
N SER A 141 2.47 -9.86 -4.89
CA SER A 141 1.34 -9.92 -5.82
C SER A 141 1.03 -11.36 -6.21
N ALA A 142 2.06 -12.17 -6.49
CA ALA A 142 1.91 -13.60 -6.76
C ALA A 142 1.27 -14.35 -5.58
N LYS A 143 1.69 -14.05 -4.34
CA LYS A 143 1.08 -14.64 -3.13
C LYS A 143 -0.40 -14.28 -2.99
N LYS A 144 -0.76 -13.01 -3.18
CA LYS A 144 -2.17 -12.55 -3.13
C LYS A 144 -3.03 -13.23 -4.20
N SER A 145 -2.47 -13.45 -5.39
CA SER A 145 -3.14 -14.18 -6.47
C SER A 145 -3.37 -15.65 -6.11
N ALA A 146 -2.38 -16.32 -5.50
CA ALA A 146 -2.53 -17.69 -5.00
C ALA A 146 -3.62 -17.79 -3.92
N ASP A 147 -3.63 -16.88 -2.94
CA ASP A 147 -4.67 -16.84 -1.89
C ASP A 147 -6.07 -16.62 -2.49
N SER A 148 -6.17 -15.83 -3.56
CA SER A 148 -7.43 -15.57 -4.26
C SER A 148 -7.92 -16.78 -5.05
N ALA A 149 -7.00 -17.54 -5.67
CA ALA A 149 -7.31 -18.80 -6.33
C ALA A 149 -7.83 -19.84 -5.33
N ASP A 150 -7.19 -19.98 -4.17
CA ASP A 150 -7.62 -20.89 -3.10
C ASP A 150 -9.02 -20.56 -2.58
N LYS A 151 -9.30 -19.26 -2.34
CA LYS A 151 -10.64 -18.79 -1.95
C LYS A 151 -11.68 -19.12 -3.02
N SER A 152 -11.34 -18.91 -4.29
CA SER A 152 -12.23 -19.23 -5.41
C SER A 152 -12.52 -20.73 -5.49
N GLY A 153 -11.52 -21.58 -5.26
CA GLY A 153 -11.69 -23.03 -5.17
C GLY A 153 -12.63 -23.46 -4.03
N LYS A 154 -12.50 -22.86 -2.85
CA LYS A 154 -13.40 -23.11 -1.70
C LYS A 154 -14.85 -22.67 -1.98
N SER A 155 -15.03 -21.52 -2.63
CA SER A 155 -16.35 -21.05 -3.07
C SER A 155 -16.98 -21.99 -4.09
N ALA A 156 -16.21 -22.46 -5.08
CA ALA A 156 -16.70 -23.43 -6.07
C ALA A 156 -17.15 -24.73 -5.42
N LYS A 157 -16.40 -25.23 -4.44
CA LYS A 157 -16.80 -26.42 -3.66
C LYS A 157 -18.10 -26.19 -2.89
N SER A 158 -18.24 -25.06 -2.22
CA SER A 158 -19.45 -24.70 -1.47
C SER A 158 -20.70 -24.63 -2.39
N SER A 159 -20.53 -24.12 -3.61
CA SER A 159 -21.59 -24.12 -4.63
C SER A 159 -21.96 -25.52 -5.08
N SER A 160 -20.98 -26.42 -5.24
CA SER A 160 -21.22 -27.83 -5.59
C SER A 160 -21.97 -28.58 -4.48
N ASP A 161 -21.59 -28.35 -3.22
CA ASP A 161 -22.26 -28.93 -2.05
C ASP A 161 -23.71 -28.41 -1.95
N SER A 162 -23.93 -27.12 -2.21
CA SER A 162 -25.27 -26.51 -2.25
C SER A 162 -26.15 -27.10 -3.35
N ALA A 163 -25.60 -27.33 -4.55
CA ALA A 163 -26.32 -27.98 -5.64
C ALA A 163 -26.73 -29.42 -5.28
N SER A 164 -25.86 -30.15 -4.58
CA SER A 164 -26.15 -31.50 -4.09
C SER A 164 -27.27 -31.51 -3.05
N ALA A 165 -27.25 -30.55 -2.11
CA ALA A 165 -28.31 -30.37 -1.12
C ALA A 165 -29.66 -30.00 -1.76
N ALA A 166 -29.66 -29.15 -2.80
CA ALA A 166 -30.85 -28.81 -3.56
C ALA A 166 -31.44 -30.04 -4.28
N LYS A 167 -30.58 -30.88 -4.90
CA LYS A 167 -31.00 -32.13 -5.53
C LYS A 167 -31.66 -33.09 -4.52
N LYS A 168 -31.08 -33.22 -3.32
CA LYS A 168 -31.67 -34.01 -2.24
C LYS A 168 -33.04 -33.46 -1.82
N SER A 169 -33.13 -32.16 -1.62
CA SER A 169 -34.38 -31.48 -1.23
C SER A 169 -35.50 -31.69 -2.27
N ALA A 170 -35.17 -31.69 -3.56
CA ALA A 170 -36.10 -32.02 -4.63
C ALA A 170 -36.62 -33.47 -4.53
N GLY A 171 -35.75 -34.42 -4.19
CA GLY A 171 -36.13 -35.82 -3.94
C GLY A 171 -37.05 -35.98 -2.71
N ASP A 172 -36.74 -35.30 -1.62
CA ASP A 172 -37.55 -35.30 -0.40
C ASP A 172 -38.95 -34.70 -0.67
N ALA A 173 -39.03 -33.63 -1.48
CA ALA A 173 -40.29 -33.04 -1.91
C ALA A 173 -41.13 -33.99 -2.79
N SER A 174 -40.49 -34.69 -3.73
CA SER A 174 -41.16 -35.70 -4.56
C SER A 174 -41.73 -36.87 -3.73
N SER A 175 -40.97 -37.31 -2.73
CA SER A 175 -41.41 -38.35 -1.79
C SER A 175 -42.62 -37.87 -0.96
N SER A 176 -42.58 -36.63 -0.48
CA SER A 176 -43.68 -36.02 0.26
C SER A 176 -44.96 -35.89 -0.58
N ALA A 177 -44.82 -35.52 -1.86
CA ALA A 177 -45.96 -35.47 -2.79
C ALA A 177 -46.60 -36.86 -2.99
N THR A 178 -45.79 -37.90 -3.08
CA THR A 178 -46.26 -39.29 -3.18
C THR A 178 -46.99 -39.74 -1.91
N ALA A 179 -46.46 -39.38 -0.73
CA ALA A 179 -47.11 -39.66 0.54
C ALA A 179 -48.45 -38.93 0.67
N ALA A 180 -48.52 -37.66 0.26
CA ALA A 180 -49.75 -36.88 0.24
C ALA A 180 -50.82 -37.51 -0.68
N LYS A 181 -50.43 -37.95 -1.88
CA LYS A 181 -51.35 -38.66 -2.80
C LYS A 181 -51.89 -39.95 -2.17
N THR A 182 -51.02 -40.70 -1.48
CA THR A 182 -51.43 -41.91 -0.76
C THR A 182 -52.42 -41.61 0.36
N ALA A 183 -52.19 -40.53 1.11
CA ALA A 183 -53.08 -40.08 2.17
C ALA A 183 -54.45 -39.65 1.63
N GLU A 184 -54.50 -38.94 0.50
CA GLU A 184 -55.73 -38.56 -0.20
C GLU A 184 -56.57 -39.79 -0.59
N THR A 185 -55.93 -40.83 -1.14
CA THR A 185 -56.61 -42.09 -1.47
C THR A 185 -57.18 -42.76 -0.24
N LYS A 186 -56.39 -42.86 0.85
CA LYS A 186 -56.84 -43.46 2.11
C LYS A 186 -58.02 -42.68 2.70
N ALA A 187 -57.96 -41.36 2.73
CA ALA A 187 -59.04 -40.51 3.23
C ALA A 187 -60.34 -40.73 2.44
N SER A 188 -60.26 -40.83 1.11
CA SER A 188 -61.41 -41.11 0.25
C SER A 188 -62.04 -42.48 0.54
N SER A 189 -61.22 -43.51 0.78
CA SER A 189 -61.71 -44.83 1.18
C SER A 189 -62.41 -44.78 2.53
N GLN A 190 -61.82 -44.10 3.52
CA GLN A 190 -62.41 -43.99 4.86
C GLN A 190 -63.74 -43.22 4.86
N ALA A 191 -63.86 -42.15 4.06
CA ALA A 191 -65.12 -41.44 3.88
C ALA A 191 -66.22 -42.36 3.32
N SER A 192 -65.86 -43.24 2.37
CA SER A 192 -66.79 -44.23 1.80
C SER A 192 -67.24 -45.26 2.84
N GLU A 193 -66.32 -45.77 3.66
CA GLU A 193 -66.66 -46.69 4.75
C GLU A 193 -67.54 -46.01 5.82
N ALA A 194 -67.24 -44.77 6.19
CA ALA A 194 -68.05 -44.00 7.12
C ALA A 194 -69.49 -43.81 6.61
N ALA A 195 -69.66 -43.53 5.31
CA ALA A 195 -70.99 -43.42 4.69
C ALA A 195 -71.77 -44.74 4.72
N LYS A 196 -71.09 -45.87 4.51
CA LYS A 196 -71.69 -47.20 4.65
C LYS A 196 -72.12 -47.47 6.09
N SER A 197 -71.27 -47.16 7.07
CA SER A 197 -71.60 -47.31 8.49
C SER A 197 -72.77 -46.42 8.92
N ALA A 198 -72.82 -45.17 8.46
CA ALA A 198 -73.96 -44.27 8.73
C ALA A 198 -75.26 -44.83 8.15
N THR A 199 -75.21 -45.40 6.94
CA THR A 199 -76.38 -46.06 6.31
C THR A 199 -76.83 -47.29 7.11
N ALA A 200 -75.89 -48.11 7.58
CA ALA A 200 -76.20 -49.27 8.42
C ALA A 200 -76.83 -48.85 9.75
N ALA A 201 -76.24 -47.85 10.43
CA ALA A 201 -76.77 -47.31 11.68
C ALA A 201 -78.18 -46.74 11.51
N LYS A 202 -78.46 -46.05 10.40
CA LYS A 202 -79.80 -45.58 10.08
C LYS A 202 -80.80 -46.75 9.94
N LYS A 203 -80.43 -47.80 9.21
CA LYS A 203 -81.27 -49.00 9.06
C LYS A 203 -81.55 -49.67 10.41
N ASP A 204 -80.56 -49.73 11.29
CA ASP A 204 -80.73 -50.31 12.63
C ASP A 204 -81.63 -49.42 13.50
N ALA A 205 -81.48 -48.10 13.44
CA ALA A 205 -82.34 -47.15 14.14
C ALA A 205 -83.80 -47.25 13.63
N ASP A 206 -84.01 -47.28 12.32
CA ASP A 206 -85.33 -47.44 11.71
C ASP A 206 -85.97 -48.79 12.13
N ARG A 207 -85.18 -49.87 12.23
CA ARG A 207 -85.63 -51.17 12.74
C ARG A 207 -86.04 -51.11 14.21
N ALA A 208 -85.24 -50.45 15.05
CA ALA A 208 -85.52 -50.29 16.48
C ALA A 208 -86.78 -49.45 16.73
N ALA A 209 -86.94 -48.34 16.00
CA ALA A 209 -88.14 -47.51 16.04
C ALA A 209 -89.39 -48.32 15.65
N GLY A 210 -89.33 -49.11 14.56
CA GLY A 210 -90.43 -49.98 14.16
C GLY A 210 -90.82 -51.00 15.23
N VAL A 211 -89.85 -51.59 15.93
CA VAL A 211 -90.13 -52.49 17.07
C VAL A 211 -90.82 -51.73 18.20
N ALA A 212 -90.31 -50.55 18.58
CA ALA A 212 -90.89 -49.74 19.64
C ALA A 212 -92.35 -49.33 19.33
N ASP A 213 -92.61 -48.85 18.12
CA ASP A 213 -93.95 -48.44 17.68
C ASP A 213 -94.94 -49.62 17.65
N SER A 214 -94.46 -50.82 17.36
CA SER A 214 -95.27 -52.04 17.37
C SER A 214 -95.52 -52.62 18.77
N THR A 215 -94.87 -52.07 19.80
CA THR A 215 -94.88 -52.60 21.16
C THR A 215 -95.99 -51.94 21.97
N SER A 216 -96.93 -52.74 22.45
CA SER A 216 -98.02 -52.26 23.32
C SER A 216 -98.35 -53.26 24.42
N TRP A 217 -98.87 -52.75 25.53
CA TRP A 217 -99.30 -53.55 26.67
C TRP A 217 -100.82 -53.53 26.80
N LYS A 218 -101.39 -54.70 27.06
CA LYS A 218 -102.80 -54.84 27.43
C LYS A 218 -102.88 -55.70 28.69
N GLY A 219 -103.00 -55.05 29.85
CA GLY A 219 -102.88 -55.74 31.15
C GLY A 219 -101.45 -56.24 31.36
N ASP A 220 -101.29 -57.53 31.64
CA ASP A 220 -100.00 -58.23 31.82
C ASP A 220 -99.52 -58.95 30.55
N GLN A 221 -100.15 -58.70 29.40
CA GLN A 221 -99.74 -59.25 28.10
C GLN A 221 -99.02 -58.18 27.27
N LEU A 222 -97.90 -58.58 26.67
CA LEU A 222 -97.06 -57.78 25.80
C LEU A 222 -97.33 -58.14 24.35
N THR A 223 -97.68 -57.16 23.53
CA THR A 223 -97.77 -57.30 22.07
C THR A 223 -96.58 -56.61 21.42
N VAL A 224 -95.81 -57.33 20.58
CA VAL A 224 -94.70 -56.78 19.77
C VAL A 224 -94.87 -57.28 18.35
N ASN A 225 -94.76 -56.38 17.35
CA ASN A 225 -94.94 -56.72 15.93
C ASN A 225 -96.23 -57.53 15.65
N GLY A 226 -97.34 -57.15 16.30
CA GLY A 226 -98.64 -57.81 16.15
C GLY A 226 -98.77 -59.21 16.80
N LYS A 227 -97.73 -59.72 17.48
CA LYS A 227 -97.77 -60.98 18.24
C LYS A 227 -97.93 -60.68 19.72
N THR A 228 -98.94 -61.29 20.36
CA THR A 228 -99.28 -61.05 21.78
C THR A 228 -98.81 -62.21 22.65
N SER A 229 -98.15 -61.91 23.77
CA SER A 229 -97.69 -62.90 24.73
C SER A 229 -98.85 -63.53 25.51
N PRO A 230 -98.67 -64.73 26.10
CA PRO A 230 -99.46 -65.19 27.23
C PRO A 230 -99.35 -64.22 28.43
N HIS A 231 -100.17 -64.41 29.46
CA HIS A 231 -100.12 -63.68 30.74
C HIS A 231 -98.71 -63.79 31.38
N LEU A 232 -98.09 -62.67 31.74
CA LEU A 232 -96.69 -62.59 32.19
C LEU A 232 -96.53 -62.58 33.72
N THR A 233 -97.60 -62.73 34.49
CA THR A 233 -97.50 -62.83 35.96
C THR A 233 -97.10 -64.22 36.44
N GLY A 234 -95.88 -64.33 36.96
CA GLY A 234 -95.39 -65.41 37.84
C GLY A 234 -94.63 -64.81 39.05
N PRO A 235 -94.33 -65.58 40.11
CA PRO A 235 -93.68 -65.07 41.32
C PRO A 235 -92.28 -64.47 41.05
N LYS A 236 -91.97 -63.37 41.73
CA LYS A 236 -90.74 -62.57 41.59
C LYS A 236 -89.49 -63.36 42.02
N GLY A 237 -88.49 -63.46 41.14
CA GLY A 237 -87.16 -64.02 41.45
C GLY A 237 -86.21 -63.02 42.13
N ASP A 238 -85.19 -63.53 42.81
CA ASP A 238 -84.23 -62.76 43.61
C ASP A 238 -83.29 -61.86 42.79
N ARG A 239 -82.81 -60.76 43.42
CA ARG A 239 -81.88 -59.78 42.85
C ARG A 239 -80.46 -60.36 42.72
N GLY A 240 -79.85 -60.26 41.54
CA GLY A 240 -78.48 -60.71 41.27
C GLY A 240 -77.36 -59.84 41.92
N PRO A 241 -76.12 -60.35 42.01
CA PRO A 241 -75.00 -59.71 42.71
C PRO A 241 -74.41 -58.48 41.99
N ALA A 242 -73.69 -57.65 42.76
CA ALA A 242 -73.06 -56.39 42.35
C ALA A 242 -71.84 -56.55 41.41
N GLY A 243 -71.59 -55.55 40.57
CA GLY A 243 -70.69 -55.59 39.40
C GLY A 243 -69.17 -55.45 39.67
N GLU A 244 -68.38 -55.89 38.67
CA GLU A 244 -66.92 -56.03 38.67
C GLU A 244 -66.11 -54.73 38.45
N SER A 245 -64.86 -54.78 38.92
CA SER A 245 -63.77 -53.79 38.96
C SER A 245 -63.43 -53.04 37.66
N GLY A 246 -63.00 -51.78 37.81
CA GLY A 246 -62.62 -50.83 36.75
C GLY A 246 -61.52 -51.31 35.80
N LYS A 247 -61.64 -50.90 34.53
CA LYS A 247 -60.83 -51.35 33.38
C LYS A 247 -59.99 -50.19 32.86
N TRP A 248 -58.98 -50.50 32.03
CA TRP A 248 -58.09 -49.54 31.36
C TRP A 248 -58.79 -48.36 30.66
N SER A 249 -60.09 -48.47 30.36
CA SER A 249 -60.98 -47.39 29.90
C SER A 249 -61.14 -46.20 30.86
N ASP A 250 -60.77 -46.37 32.13
CA ASP A 250 -61.03 -45.39 33.19
C ASP A 250 -59.91 -44.33 33.27
N LEU A 251 -58.83 -44.49 32.49
CA LEU A 251 -57.75 -43.52 32.34
C LEU A 251 -58.12 -42.44 31.31
N THR A 252 -58.29 -41.20 31.76
CA THR A 252 -58.51 -40.03 30.88
C THR A 252 -57.16 -39.43 30.42
N ASN A 253 -57.11 -38.82 29.22
CA ASN A 253 -55.92 -38.23 28.58
C ASN A 253 -54.81 -39.20 28.14
N VAL A 254 -55.13 -40.46 27.85
CA VAL A 254 -54.17 -41.40 27.23
C VAL A 254 -54.04 -41.09 25.73
N PRO A 255 -52.83 -40.83 25.20
CA PRO A 255 -52.63 -40.58 23.76
C PRO A 255 -53.05 -41.79 22.92
N LYS A 256 -53.96 -41.59 21.96
CA LYS A 256 -54.52 -42.67 21.13
C LYS A 256 -53.56 -43.24 20.07
N LYS A 257 -52.43 -42.56 19.79
CA LYS A 257 -51.43 -42.97 18.79
C LYS A 257 -50.07 -42.37 19.13
N PHE A 258 -49.05 -43.23 19.19
CA PHE A 258 -47.65 -42.84 19.40
C PHE A 258 -46.79 -43.39 18.25
N PRO A 259 -45.92 -42.58 17.63
CA PRO A 259 -45.69 -41.16 17.89
C PRO A 259 -46.86 -40.27 17.39
N PRO A 260 -47.01 -39.03 17.93
CA PRO A 260 -48.01 -38.08 17.44
C PRO A 260 -47.76 -37.68 15.98
N GLU A 261 -48.80 -37.18 15.31
CA GLU A 261 -48.70 -36.69 13.94
C GLU A 261 -47.82 -35.43 13.84
N ASP A 262 -47.21 -35.23 12.67
CA ASP A 262 -46.41 -34.04 12.38
C ASP A 262 -47.23 -32.76 12.58
N HIS A 263 -46.66 -31.82 13.34
CA HIS A 263 -47.24 -30.50 13.54
C HIS A 263 -46.17 -29.41 13.39
N LYS A 264 -46.60 -28.16 13.25
CA LYS A 264 -45.73 -26.99 13.11
C LYS A 264 -46.01 -26.00 14.22
N HIS A 265 -44.96 -25.37 14.72
CA HIS A 265 -45.04 -24.24 15.63
C HIS A 265 -45.01 -22.92 14.86
N LYS A 266 -45.71 -21.92 15.38
CA LYS A 266 -45.53 -20.51 15.02
C LYS A 266 -44.42 -19.92 15.87
N VAL A 267 -43.80 -18.83 15.40
CA VAL A 267 -42.80 -18.08 16.19
C VAL A 267 -43.37 -17.63 17.54
N ALA A 268 -44.67 -17.32 17.59
CA ALA A 268 -45.38 -16.97 18.83
C ALA A 268 -45.45 -18.11 19.87
N ASP A 269 -45.20 -19.37 19.46
CA ASP A 269 -45.17 -20.52 20.36
C ASP A 269 -43.83 -20.61 21.11
N ILE A 270 -42.83 -19.83 20.73
CA ILE A 270 -41.51 -19.75 21.36
C ILE A 270 -41.55 -18.65 22.41
N THR A 271 -41.70 -19.03 23.68
CA THR A 271 -41.89 -18.09 24.79
C THR A 271 -40.60 -17.39 25.24
N ASP A 272 -39.44 -17.93 24.88
CA ASP A 272 -38.11 -17.45 25.23
C ASP A 272 -37.37 -16.81 24.05
N LEU A 273 -38.07 -16.52 22.94
CA LEU A 273 -37.46 -15.86 21.80
C LEU A 273 -37.03 -14.43 22.17
N PRO A 274 -35.74 -14.06 22.00
CA PRO A 274 -35.32 -12.70 22.27
C PRO A 274 -36.00 -11.70 21.33
N PRO A 275 -36.15 -10.43 21.74
CA PRO A 275 -36.77 -9.41 20.89
C PRO A 275 -36.10 -9.31 19.53
N ILE A 276 -36.88 -9.15 18.46
CA ILE A 276 -36.38 -8.94 17.09
C ILE A 276 -36.54 -7.46 16.75
N ASP A 277 -35.45 -6.70 16.69
CA ASP A 277 -35.48 -5.24 16.56
C ASP A 277 -34.53 -4.75 15.45
N TYR A 278 -34.84 -3.60 14.87
CA TYR A 278 -33.95 -2.86 13.98
C TYR A 278 -32.94 -2.01 14.77
N ALA A 279 -33.24 -1.70 16.03
CA ALA A 279 -32.40 -0.91 16.90
C ALA A 279 -31.19 -1.71 17.43
N VAL A 280 -30.11 -1.00 17.70
CA VAL A 280 -28.90 -1.56 18.31
C VAL A 280 -29.16 -1.76 19.82
N LYS A 281 -29.66 -2.94 20.20
CA LYS A 281 -29.94 -3.31 21.60
C LYS A 281 -29.28 -4.63 21.95
N GLY A 282 -28.59 -4.66 23.11
CA GLY A 282 -28.03 -5.89 23.65
C GLY A 282 -29.11 -6.95 23.89
N GLY A 283 -28.82 -8.21 23.57
CA GLY A 283 -29.74 -9.33 23.78
C GLY A 283 -30.92 -9.42 22.80
N SER A 284 -30.93 -8.63 21.73
CA SER A 284 -31.92 -8.74 20.65
C SER A 284 -31.38 -9.50 19.43
N LEU A 285 -32.28 -10.16 18.70
CA LEU A 285 -31.99 -10.70 17.37
C LEU A 285 -32.06 -9.55 16.34
N VAL A 286 -30.99 -9.40 15.54
CA VAL A 286 -30.86 -8.31 14.58
C VAL A 286 -31.85 -8.47 13.42
N LYS A 287 -32.70 -7.46 13.22
CA LYS A 287 -33.59 -7.38 12.06
C LYS A 287 -32.95 -6.57 10.92
N ARG A 288 -32.91 -7.15 9.73
CA ARG A 288 -32.47 -6.43 8.51
C ARG A 288 -33.55 -5.46 8.04
N TYR A 289 -33.13 -4.27 7.61
CA TYR A 289 -33.97 -3.34 6.86
C TYR A 289 -34.46 -3.97 5.55
N SER A 290 -35.51 -3.40 4.96
CA SER A 290 -36.01 -3.82 3.63
C SER A 290 -34.94 -3.67 2.53
N THR A 291 -33.97 -2.78 2.74
CA THR A 291 -32.79 -2.60 1.88
C THR A 291 -31.70 -3.67 2.07
N GLY A 292 -31.89 -4.62 3.00
CA GLY A 292 -30.94 -5.69 3.31
C GLY A 292 -29.84 -5.31 4.31
N GLN A 293 -29.78 -4.03 4.71
CA GLN A 293 -28.81 -3.51 5.68
C GLN A 293 -29.18 -3.86 7.13
N ILE A 294 -28.22 -3.74 8.04
CA ILE A 294 -28.41 -3.85 9.49
C ILE A 294 -27.91 -2.57 10.17
N ALA A 295 -28.46 -2.24 11.33
CA ALA A 295 -27.88 -1.25 12.21
C ALA A 295 -26.84 -1.89 13.12
N VAL A 296 -25.71 -1.22 13.31
CA VAL A 296 -24.64 -1.58 14.23
C VAL A 296 -24.24 -0.33 15.03
N PRO A 297 -23.63 -0.45 16.23
CA PRO A 297 -23.17 0.69 17.01
C PRO A 297 -22.30 1.64 16.18
N THR A 298 -22.40 2.95 16.44
CA THR A 298 -21.57 3.94 15.75
C THR A 298 -20.09 3.76 16.04
N THR A 299 -19.75 3.28 17.23
CA THR A 299 -18.38 2.98 17.67
C THR A 299 -18.33 1.51 18.09
N PRO A 300 -17.53 0.66 17.44
CA PRO A 300 -17.21 -0.69 17.89
C PRO A 300 -16.60 -0.70 19.30
N ASP A 301 -16.95 -1.71 20.10
CA ASP A 301 -16.42 -1.94 21.45
C ASP A 301 -15.31 -3.02 21.49
N GLY A 302 -14.94 -3.56 20.33
CA GLY A 302 -13.82 -4.50 20.19
C GLY A 302 -13.43 -4.75 18.74
N ASP A 303 -12.28 -5.39 18.52
CA ASP A 303 -11.68 -5.51 17.18
C ASP A 303 -12.34 -6.57 16.29
N ALA A 304 -13.14 -7.47 16.86
CA ALA A 304 -13.79 -8.58 16.15
C ALA A 304 -15.29 -8.33 15.86
N VAL A 305 -15.79 -7.11 16.08
CA VAL A 305 -17.22 -6.79 15.89
C VAL A 305 -17.46 -6.06 14.56
N ALA A 306 -18.72 -6.03 14.11
CA ALA A 306 -19.11 -5.28 12.92
C ALA A 306 -18.99 -3.77 13.18
N ALA A 307 -18.34 -3.04 12.26
CA ALA A 307 -18.19 -1.60 12.35
C ALA A 307 -19.21 -0.84 11.52
N SER A 308 -19.68 0.30 12.03
CA SER A 308 -20.50 1.21 11.24
C SER A 308 -19.68 1.82 10.10
N LYS A 309 -20.33 2.13 8.98
CA LYS A 309 -19.68 2.87 7.89
C LYS A 309 -19.06 4.18 8.37
N LYS A 310 -19.77 4.92 9.24
CA LYS A 310 -19.25 6.15 9.86
C LYS A 310 -17.94 5.91 10.61
N TYR A 311 -17.87 4.86 11.43
CA TYR A 311 -16.63 4.51 12.14
C TYR A 311 -15.49 4.31 11.14
N VAL A 312 -15.68 3.39 10.19
CA VAL A 312 -14.68 3.07 9.16
C VAL A 312 -14.23 4.33 8.42
N ASP A 313 -15.17 5.17 7.96
CA ASP A 313 -14.84 6.39 7.21
C ASP A 313 -14.05 7.41 8.05
N THR A 314 -14.28 7.45 9.37
CA THR A 314 -13.59 8.39 10.28
C THR A 314 -12.26 7.87 10.83
N THR A 315 -12.09 6.55 10.94
CA THR A 315 -10.91 5.93 11.57
C THR A 315 -9.96 5.30 10.56
N ALA A 316 -10.46 4.79 9.42
CA ALA A 316 -9.61 4.23 8.38
C ALA A 316 -9.02 5.37 7.55
N PHE A 317 -7.69 5.48 7.53
CA PHE A 317 -7.00 6.37 6.61
C PHE A 317 -7.14 5.82 5.18
N PRO A 318 -7.45 6.64 4.15
CA PRO A 318 -7.40 8.10 4.14
C PRO A 318 -8.68 8.77 4.66
N ARG A 319 -8.51 9.75 5.56
CA ARG A 319 -9.58 10.70 5.95
C ARG A 319 -10.04 11.47 4.70
N GLU A 320 -11.32 11.78 4.58
CA GLU A 320 -11.84 12.69 3.55
C GLU A 320 -11.02 13.99 3.50
N VAL A 321 -10.70 14.47 2.29
CA VAL A 321 -9.97 15.73 2.10
C VAL A 321 -10.85 16.88 2.56
N THR A 322 -10.47 17.52 3.66
CA THR A 322 -11.27 18.57 4.30
C THR A 322 -10.89 19.95 3.79
N LEU A 323 -11.87 20.74 3.35
CA LEU A 323 -11.62 22.12 2.93
C LEU A 323 -11.18 23.00 4.11
N ILE A 324 -10.06 23.69 3.96
CA ILE A 324 -9.64 24.77 4.87
C ILE A 324 -10.45 26.03 4.53
N LYS A 325 -11.31 26.46 5.44
CA LYS A 325 -12.23 27.58 5.20
C LYS A 325 -11.56 28.92 5.55
N GLY A 326 -11.28 29.72 4.53
CA GLY A 326 -10.80 31.09 4.69
C GLY A 326 -9.38 31.17 5.23
N GLU A 327 -9.12 32.24 5.98
CA GLU A 327 -7.81 32.68 6.46
C GLU A 327 -7.55 32.06 7.84
N VAL A 328 -6.86 30.93 7.86
CA VAL A 328 -6.61 30.16 9.11
C VAL A 328 -5.12 30.16 9.46
N ASP A 329 -4.82 29.76 10.69
CA ASP A 329 -3.47 29.47 11.14
C ASP A 329 -3.18 27.97 11.02
N LEU A 330 -2.20 27.56 10.21
CA LEU A 330 -1.86 26.15 10.05
C LEU A 330 -1.32 25.50 11.33
N ASP A 331 -0.90 26.27 12.35
CA ASP A 331 -0.49 25.73 13.64
C ASP A 331 -1.65 25.10 14.43
N THR A 332 -2.90 25.41 14.09
CA THR A 332 -4.07 24.79 14.72
C THR A 332 -4.38 23.40 14.18
N TYR A 333 -3.79 23.02 13.04
CA TYR A 333 -4.02 21.74 12.38
C TYR A 333 -3.06 20.68 12.91
N LYS A 334 -3.41 20.11 14.08
CA LYS A 334 -2.57 19.14 14.81
C LYS A 334 -3.07 17.71 14.73
N GLU A 335 -4.31 17.50 14.31
CA GLU A 335 -4.91 16.17 14.19
C GLU A 335 -4.51 15.52 12.86
N THR A 336 -4.25 14.20 12.87
CA THR A 336 -3.94 13.45 11.64
C THR A 336 -4.99 13.71 10.57
N GLY A 337 -4.66 14.11 9.36
CA GLY A 337 -5.68 14.44 8.37
C GLY A 337 -5.13 14.95 7.07
N VAL A 338 -6.01 15.05 6.08
CA VAL A 338 -5.71 15.65 4.78
C VAL A 338 -6.66 16.81 4.57
N TYR A 339 -6.10 17.98 4.29
CA TYR A 339 -6.82 19.24 4.17
C TYR A 339 -6.45 19.93 2.87
N HIS A 340 -7.36 20.71 2.31
CA HIS A 340 -7.16 21.41 1.04
C HIS A 340 -7.47 22.89 1.22
N GLN A 341 -6.48 23.75 1.01
CA GLN A 341 -6.68 25.18 0.83
C GLN A 341 -6.93 25.44 -0.66
N ASN A 342 -8.12 25.91 -1.01
CA ASN A 342 -8.53 26.04 -2.40
C ASN A 342 -8.27 27.42 -3.01
N LEU A 343 -7.79 28.39 -2.23
CA LEU A 343 -7.59 29.78 -2.68
C LEU A 343 -6.25 30.36 -2.22
N ASP A 344 -5.46 30.89 -3.17
CA ASP A 344 -4.23 31.63 -2.89
C ASP A 344 -4.46 32.81 -1.94
N LYS A 345 -5.58 33.51 -2.10
CA LYS A 345 -5.98 34.62 -1.23
C LYS A 345 -6.03 34.19 0.24
N SER A 346 -6.63 33.03 0.49
CA SER A 346 -6.80 32.48 1.84
C SER A 346 -5.48 31.96 2.42
N ALA A 347 -4.61 31.36 1.59
CA ALA A 347 -3.26 30.97 2.02
C ALA A 347 -2.41 32.20 2.41
N ARG A 348 -2.43 33.24 1.58
CA ARG A 348 -1.68 34.50 1.76
C ARG A 348 -2.09 35.28 3.01
N ALA A 349 -3.39 35.34 3.28
CA ALA A 349 -3.91 36.04 4.46
C ALA A 349 -3.96 35.14 5.71
N GLY A 350 -3.80 33.82 5.53
CA GLY A 350 -3.61 32.86 6.61
C GLY A 350 -2.25 33.01 7.31
N LYS A 351 -2.07 32.27 8.40
CA LYS A 351 -0.82 32.24 9.17
C LYS A 351 -0.15 30.89 9.04
N ASN A 352 1.18 30.89 9.13
CA ASN A 352 2.00 29.68 9.13
C ASN A 352 1.85 28.78 7.88
N TYR A 353 1.41 29.35 6.76
CA TYR A 353 1.58 28.73 5.46
C TYR A 353 3.06 28.79 5.02
N PRO A 354 3.59 27.78 4.31
CA PRO A 354 4.95 27.84 3.79
C PRO A 354 5.10 28.80 2.61
N ASN A 355 4.00 29.12 1.92
CA ASN A 355 3.92 30.10 0.85
C ASN A 355 2.49 30.65 0.68
N ASP A 356 2.31 31.63 -0.21
CA ASP A 356 1.03 32.30 -0.45
C ASP A 356 0.14 31.59 -1.49
N ARG A 357 0.27 30.26 -1.64
CA ARG A 357 -0.42 29.48 -2.68
C ARG A 357 -1.39 28.46 -2.07
N ALA A 358 -2.50 28.22 -2.76
CA ALA A 358 -3.40 27.09 -2.52
C ALA A 358 -2.65 25.76 -2.60
N GLY A 359 -3.20 24.72 -1.97
CA GLY A 359 -2.47 23.46 -1.85
C GLY A 359 -3.10 22.45 -0.90
N LEU A 360 -2.46 21.29 -0.83
CA LEU A 360 -2.83 20.19 0.03
C LEU A 360 -1.96 20.21 1.29
N LEU A 361 -2.59 20.21 2.46
CA LEU A 361 -1.95 20.02 3.75
C LEU A 361 -2.21 18.59 4.24
N GLU A 362 -1.16 17.84 4.46
CA GLU A 362 -1.20 16.54 5.13
C GLU A 362 -0.63 16.70 6.53
N VAL A 363 -1.37 16.19 7.53
CA VAL A 363 -1.00 16.23 8.93
C VAL A 363 -0.90 14.79 9.43
N PHE A 364 0.20 14.44 10.07
CA PHE A 364 0.38 13.16 10.74
C PHE A 364 0.70 13.41 12.20
N ASN A 365 -0.12 12.87 13.09
CA ASN A 365 0.05 12.93 14.53
C ASN A 365 -0.14 11.51 15.10
N PRO A 366 0.94 10.73 15.22
CA PRO A 366 0.89 9.37 15.74
C PRO A 366 0.74 9.32 17.26
N GLU A 367 1.18 10.35 17.99
CA GLU A 367 1.15 10.41 19.45
C GLU A 367 1.16 11.85 19.99
N SER A 368 0.68 12.02 21.23
CA SER A 368 0.62 13.33 21.89
C SER A 368 2.01 13.95 22.03
N GLY A 369 2.31 14.96 21.19
CA GLY A 369 3.54 15.74 21.29
C GLY A 369 4.36 15.82 20.00
N MET A 370 4.04 15.00 19.00
CA MET A 370 4.66 15.05 17.67
C MET A 370 3.60 15.24 16.60
N THR A 371 3.72 16.31 15.81
CA THR A 371 2.90 16.53 14.62
C THR A 371 3.80 16.80 13.44
N TYR A 372 3.61 16.10 12.34
CA TYR A 372 4.28 16.33 11.08
C TYR A 372 3.30 16.97 10.12
N GLN A 373 3.70 18.05 9.48
CA GLN A 373 2.93 18.66 8.40
C GLN A 373 3.72 18.61 7.11
N ARG A 374 3.03 18.24 6.02
CA ARG A 374 3.51 18.38 4.66
C ARG A 374 2.52 19.26 3.89
N TYR A 375 3.03 20.26 3.18
CA TYR A 375 2.22 21.09 2.30
C TYR A 375 2.71 20.92 0.86
N THR A 376 1.80 20.67 -0.06
CA THR A 376 2.09 20.61 -1.49
C THR A 376 1.29 21.72 -2.17
N ASP A 377 1.97 22.69 -2.78
CA ASP A 377 1.25 23.74 -3.50
C ASP A 377 0.66 23.23 -4.82
N TYR A 378 -0.42 23.88 -5.24
CA TYR A 378 -1.09 23.53 -6.49
C TYR A 378 -0.39 24.13 -7.73
N GLY A 379 -0.57 23.47 -8.87
CA GLY A 379 -0.14 23.96 -10.18
C GLY A 379 1.20 23.37 -10.61
N VAL A 380 1.87 24.06 -11.54
CA VAL A 380 3.07 23.56 -12.23
C VAL A 380 4.27 23.41 -11.29
N GLN A 381 4.40 24.32 -10.32
CA GLN A 381 5.55 24.36 -9.42
C GLN A 381 5.57 23.17 -8.44
N ASN A 382 4.39 22.66 -8.04
CA ASN A 382 4.20 21.46 -7.22
C ASN A 382 5.24 21.31 -6.10
N ASN A 383 5.54 22.42 -5.45
CA ASN A 383 6.56 22.51 -4.42
C ASN A 383 6.05 21.80 -3.18
N VAL A 384 6.96 21.14 -2.47
CA VAL A 384 6.63 20.42 -1.24
C VAL A 384 7.41 21.01 -0.08
N TRP A 385 6.71 21.32 1.01
CA TRP A 385 7.30 21.74 2.27
C TRP A 385 6.97 20.76 3.38
N THR A 386 7.89 20.63 4.33
CA THR A 386 7.69 19.85 5.55
C THR A 386 8.06 20.66 6.79
N ARG A 387 7.36 20.41 7.89
CA ARG A 387 7.72 20.89 9.23
C ARG A 387 7.24 19.92 10.30
N GLY A 388 7.81 20.05 11.49
CA GLY A 388 7.39 19.29 12.66
C GLY A 388 7.00 20.20 13.83
N LEU A 389 6.02 19.77 14.61
CA LEU A 389 5.75 20.24 15.96
C LEU A 389 6.39 19.25 16.93
N TYR A 390 7.23 19.74 17.83
CA TYR A 390 7.78 18.95 18.93
C TYR A 390 7.72 19.75 20.23
N SER A 391 7.15 19.15 21.28
CA SER A 391 7.02 19.79 22.60
C SER A 391 6.40 21.20 22.55
N GLY A 392 5.37 21.37 21.72
CA GLY A 392 4.66 22.65 21.56
C GLY A 392 5.33 23.68 20.65
N ASN A 393 6.53 23.39 20.12
CA ASN A 393 7.27 24.29 19.24
C ASN A 393 7.27 23.79 17.78
N TRP A 394 6.82 24.64 16.86
CA TRP A 394 6.91 24.36 15.42
C TRP A 394 8.31 24.67 14.90
N SER A 395 8.86 23.75 14.10
CA SER A 395 10.01 24.07 13.27
C SER A 395 9.61 25.05 12.16
N LYS A 396 10.60 25.76 11.60
CA LYS A 396 10.41 26.42 10.32
C LYS A 396 10.02 25.39 9.25
N TRP A 397 9.25 25.84 8.26
CA TRP A 397 9.03 25.07 7.04
C TRP A 397 10.35 24.88 6.29
N LYS A 398 10.60 23.65 5.84
CA LYS A 398 11.70 23.29 4.94
C LYS A 398 11.11 22.88 3.61
N GLN A 399 11.51 23.55 2.54
CA GLN A 399 11.17 23.13 1.18
C GLN A 399 12.00 21.90 0.82
N VAL A 400 11.36 20.84 0.35
CA VAL A 400 11.99 19.55 0.02
C VAL A 400 11.86 19.18 -1.46
N SER A 401 11.03 19.91 -2.21
CA SER A 401 10.91 19.79 -3.66
C SER A 401 10.63 21.15 -4.28
N GLN A 402 11.30 21.44 -5.40
CA GLN A 402 11.11 22.63 -6.21
C GLN A 402 11.30 22.28 -7.70
N ASP A 403 10.33 22.65 -8.55
CA ASP A 403 10.29 22.34 -10.00
C ASP A 403 11.47 22.94 -10.80
N ASP A 404 12.20 23.90 -10.22
CA ASP A 404 13.31 24.61 -10.86
C ASP A 404 14.56 24.74 -9.98
N HIS A 405 14.80 23.80 -9.05
CA HIS A 405 16.04 23.80 -8.29
C HIS A 405 17.25 23.61 -9.23
N LYS A 406 18.02 24.68 -9.42
CA LYS A 406 19.25 24.69 -10.21
C LYS A 406 20.43 25.04 -9.31
N HIS A 407 21.48 24.26 -9.40
CA HIS A 407 22.78 24.65 -8.87
C HIS A 407 23.47 25.59 -9.86
N THR A 408 24.00 26.70 -9.36
CA THR A 408 24.87 27.61 -10.10
C THR A 408 26.32 27.38 -9.69
N MET A 409 27.26 27.91 -10.47
CA MET A 409 28.69 27.83 -10.14
C MET A 409 29.02 28.49 -8.78
N ALA A 410 28.20 29.45 -8.32
CA ALA A 410 28.35 30.07 -7.02
C ALA A 410 27.94 29.15 -5.85
N ASP A 411 27.12 28.13 -6.11
CA ASP A 411 26.71 27.14 -5.10
C ASP A 411 27.78 26.05 -4.90
N ILE A 412 28.79 26.01 -5.77
CA ILE A 412 29.92 25.08 -5.71
C ILE A 412 31.04 25.76 -4.92
N THR A 413 31.14 25.41 -3.63
CA THR A 413 32.09 26.04 -2.68
C THR A 413 33.47 25.39 -2.65
N ASP A 414 33.61 24.27 -3.35
CA ASP A 414 34.78 23.42 -3.42
C ASP A 414 35.43 23.42 -4.82
N LEU A 415 35.19 24.47 -5.61
CA LEU A 415 35.88 24.64 -6.89
C LEU A 415 37.40 24.64 -6.68
N PRO A 416 38.15 23.85 -7.46
CA PRO A 416 39.61 23.89 -7.41
C PRO A 416 40.10 25.30 -7.80
N LYS A 417 40.96 25.87 -6.96
CA LYS A 417 41.53 27.22 -7.13
C LYS A 417 42.52 27.30 -8.28
#